data_AF-A0A3L7P892-F1
#
_entry.id   AF-A0A3L7P892-F1
#
_cell.length_a   1.000
_cell.length_b   1.000
_cell.length_c   1.000
_cell.angle_alpha   90.00
_cell.angle_beta   90.00
_cell.angle_gamma   90.00
#
_symmetry.space_group_name_H-M   'P 1'
#
loop_
_entity.id
_entity.type
_entity.pdbx_description
1 polymer ?
#
loop_
_entity_poly.entity_id
_entity_poly.type
_entity_poly.pdbx_seq_one_letter_code
_entity_poly.pdbx_strand_id
1 'polypeptide(L)'
;MEITGPGLILALKVAVATASLLLAASAVALLAGRVRLHGRINLVFFAAVVITLVGFEVVLRLVNPGIYDWIRDDPDLRLRLRIHLCFAIPSALLMPVMLYTGYRRKRVHRVLAWIFAVLWLGTAITGIFGLPHD
;
A
#
# COMPACT_ATOMS: atom_id res chain seq x y z
N MET A 1 9.11 -9.87 21.57
CA MET A 1 7.73 -9.85 21.06
C MET A 1 7.73 -10.75 19.83
N GLU A 2 7.15 -11.95 19.92
CA GLU A 2 7.10 -12.87 18.78
C GLU A 2 6.14 -12.31 17.73
N ILE A 3 6.59 -12.18 16.48
CA ILE A 3 5.72 -11.77 15.37
C ILE A 3 4.97 -13.01 14.88
N THR A 4 3.64 -12.99 15.00
CA THR A 4 2.74 -14.05 14.53
C THR A 4 2.10 -13.69 13.18
N GLY A 5 1.52 -14.68 12.50
CA GLY A 5 0.78 -14.47 11.24
C GLY A 5 -0.36 -13.44 11.35
N PRO A 6 -1.30 -13.60 12.31
CA PRO A 6 -2.36 -12.61 12.53
C PRO A 6 -1.82 -11.22 12.88
N GLY A 7 -0.76 -11.16 13.70
CA GLY A 7 -0.09 -9.90 14.04
C GLY A 7 0.50 -9.20 12.81
N LEU A 8 1.08 -9.96 11.88
CA LEU A 8 1.59 -9.44 10.61
C LEU A 8 0.45 -8.90 9.73
N ILE A 9 -0.69 -9.59 9.65
CA ILE A 9 -1.84 -9.10 8.89
C ILE A 9 -2.43 -7.84 9.51
N LEU A 10 -2.54 -7.78 10.85
CA LEU A 10 -2.98 -6.57 11.54
C LEU A 10 -2.05 -5.38 11.24
N ALA A 11 -0.73 -5.60 11.27
CA ALA A 11 0.24 -4.59 10.88
C ALA A 11 0.04 -4.12 9.43
N LEU A 12 -0.30 -5.03 8.51
CA LEU A 12 -0.59 -4.69 7.11
C LEU A 12 -1.82 -3.79 7.01
N LYS A 13 -2.90 -4.15 7.72
CA LYS A 13 -4.14 -3.35 7.76
C LYS A 13 -3.88 -1.95 8.26
N VAL A 14 -3.14 -1.82 9.36
CA VAL A 14 -2.79 -0.51 9.92
C VAL A 14 -1.96 0.29 8.92
N ALA A 15 -0.94 -0.32 8.29
CA ALA A 15 -0.12 0.35 7.29
C ALA A 15 -0.95 0.84 6.08
N VAL A 16 -1.83 0.01 5.54
CA VAL A 16 -2.72 0.37 4.42
C VAL A 16 -3.73 1.46 4.82
N ALA A 17 -4.28 1.40 6.04
CA ALA A 17 -5.17 2.43 6.56
C ALA A 17 -4.45 3.78 6.71
N THR A 18 -3.26 3.79 7.33
CA THR A 18 -2.43 4.99 7.47
C THR A 18 -2.06 5.58 6.12
N ALA A 19 -1.62 4.75 5.17
CA ALA A 19 -1.30 5.19 3.82
C ALA A 19 -2.54 5.77 3.10
N SER A 20 -3.71 5.18 3.29
CA SER A 20 -4.98 5.70 2.73
C SER A 20 -5.36 7.06 3.31
N LEU A 21 -5.16 7.27 4.61
CA LEU A 21 -5.36 8.57 5.26
C LEU A 21 -4.39 9.63 4.72
N LEU A 22 -3.11 9.28 4.53
CA LEU A 22 -2.13 10.17 3.91
C LEU A 22 -2.54 10.54 2.48
N LEU A 23 -3.01 9.57 1.70
CA LEU A 23 -3.49 9.82 0.34
C LEU A 23 -4.70 10.75 0.33
N ALA A 24 -5.67 10.54 1.21
CA ALA A 24 -6.85 11.41 1.35
C ALA A 24 -6.44 12.84 1.76
N ALA A 25 -5.54 12.98 2.75
CA ALA A 25 -5.01 14.28 3.16
C ALA A 25 -4.26 14.99 2.01
N SER A 26 -3.51 14.23 1.20
CA SER A 26 -2.82 14.74 0.02
C SER A 26 -3.80 15.25 -1.05
N ALA A 27 -4.92 14.56 -1.26
CA ALA A 27 -5.97 14.98 -2.17
C ALA A 27 -6.66 16.27 -1.67
N VAL A 28 -6.95 16.35 -0.37
CA VAL A 28 -7.50 17.57 0.25
C VAL A 28 -6.54 18.76 0.09
N ALA A 29 -5.24 18.55 0.30
CA ALA A 29 -4.23 19.59 0.07
C ALA A 29 -4.22 20.08 -1.39
N LEU A 30 -4.41 19.18 -2.36
CA LEU A 30 -4.50 19.53 -3.78
C LEU A 30 -5.78 20.32 -4.09
N LEU A 31 -6.93 19.90 -3.57
CA LEU A 31 -8.21 20.60 -3.70
C LEU A 31 -8.17 22.00 -3.09
N ALA A 32 -7.40 22.18 -2.00
CA ALA A 32 -7.14 23.47 -1.38
C ALA A 32 -6.10 24.33 -2.13
N GLY A 33 -5.64 23.91 -3.32
CA GLY A 33 -4.64 24.62 -4.13
C GLY A 33 -3.20 24.55 -3.57
N ARG A 34 -2.96 23.78 -2.50
CA ARG A 34 -1.66 23.69 -1.82
C ARG A 34 -0.75 22.65 -2.48
N VAL A 35 -0.34 22.90 -3.72
CA VAL A 35 0.45 21.95 -4.54
C VAL A 35 1.77 21.51 -3.88
N ARG A 36 2.45 22.40 -3.15
CA ARG A 36 3.68 22.05 -2.41
C ARG A 36 3.42 21.06 -1.28
N LEU A 37 2.29 21.22 -0.57
CA LEU A 37 1.89 20.33 0.51
C LEU A 37 1.50 18.96 -0.04
N HIS A 38 0.71 18.91 -1.13
CA HIS A 38 0.39 17.69 -1.85
C HIS A 38 1.65 16.88 -2.21
N GLY A 39 2.67 17.54 -2.78
CA GLY A 39 3.94 16.88 -3.10
C GLY A 39 4.67 16.32 -1.87
N ARG A 40 4.70 17.05 -0.75
CA ARG A 40 5.33 16.60 0.50
C ARG A 40 4.59 15.41 1.11
N ILE A 41 3.26 15.44 1.17
CA ILE A 41 2.46 14.33 1.69
C ILE A 41 2.61 13.10 0.79
N ASN A 42 2.61 13.26 -0.54
CA ASN A 42 2.84 12.15 -1.46
C ASN A 42 4.22 11.51 -1.29
N LEU A 43 5.26 12.28 -0.92
CA LEU A 43 6.58 11.72 -0.63
C LEU A 43 6.55 10.88 0.65
N VAL A 44 5.87 11.35 1.71
CA VAL A 44 5.69 10.60 2.96
C VAL A 44 4.88 9.32 2.71
N PHE A 45 3.79 9.44 1.93
CA PHE A 45 2.99 8.31 1.49
C PHE A 45 3.83 7.27 0.74
N PHE A 46 4.63 7.69 -0.24
CA PHE A 46 5.51 6.81 -1.00
C PHE A 46 6.52 6.10 -0.08
N ALA A 47 7.17 6.86 0.82
CA ALA A 47 8.10 6.30 1.78
C ALA A 47 7.44 5.27 2.70
N ALA A 48 6.23 5.55 3.21
CA ALA A 48 5.47 4.63 4.05
C ALA A 48 5.18 3.30 3.33
N VAL A 49 4.80 3.35 2.04
CA VAL A 49 4.56 2.13 1.27
C VAL A 49 5.84 1.36 1.02
N VAL A 50 6.95 2.02 0.65
CA VAL A 50 8.24 1.36 0.47
C VAL A 50 8.71 0.70 1.77
N ILE A 51 8.61 1.39 2.90
CA ILE A 51 8.93 0.85 4.23
C ILE A 51 8.05 -0.36 4.53
N THR A 52 6.76 -0.32 4.20
CA THR A 52 5.85 -1.46 4.38
C THR A 52 6.30 -2.65 3.53
N LEU A 53 6.57 -2.46 2.24
CA LEU A 53 7.01 -3.54 1.35
C LEU A 53 8.31 -4.19 1.82
N VAL A 54 9.32 -3.37 2.14
CA VAL A 54 10.62 -3.86 2.63
C VAL A 54 10.48 -4.51 4.00
N GLY A 55 9.73 -3.90 4.91
CA GLY A 55 9.52 -4.42 6.26
C GLY A 55 8.82 -5.79 6.23
N PHE A 56 7.81 -5.95 5.40
CA PHE A 56 7.12 -7.23 5.23
C PHE A 56 8.04 -8.30 4.65
N GLU A 57 8.82 -7.97 3.62
CA GLU A 57 9.78 -8.90 3.02
C GLU A 57 10.84 -9.35 4.05
N VAL A 58 11.37 -8.43 4.85
CA VAL A 58 12.31 -8.73 5.93
C VAL A 58 11.68 -9.65 6.96
N VAL A 59 10.44 -9.36 7.39
CA VAL A 59 9.76 -10.20 8.38
C VAL A 59 9.54 -11.62 7.83
N LEU A 60 9.02 -11.73 6.61
CA LEU A 60 8.69 -13.02 6.01
C LEU A 60 9.91 -13.86 5.64
N ARG A 61 11.05 -13.25 5.32
CA ARG A 61 12.25 -14.00 4.90
C ARG A 61 13.29 -14.19 5.98
N LEU A 62 13.43 -13.21 6.89
CA LEU A 62 14.57 -13.16 7.82
C LEU A 62 14.15 -13.27 9.28
N VAL A 63 12.97 -12.77 9.66
CA VAL A 63 12.55 -12.73 11.08
C VAL A 63 11.75 -13.98 11.45
N ASN A 64 10.71 -14.32 10.67
CA ASN A 64 9.89 -15.48 10.93
C ASN A 64 9.40 -16.13 9.61
N PRO A 65 10.23 -16.98 8.98
CA PRO A 65 9.87 -17.69 7.76
C PRO A 65 8.62 -18.57 7.88
N GLY A 66 8.32 -19.08 9.09
CA GLY A 66 7.16 -19.94 9.33
C GLY A 66 5.81 -19.25 9.11
N ILE A 67 5.78 -17.91 9.07
CA ILE A 67 4.55 -17.17 8.69
C ILE A 67 4.18 -17.46 7.22
N TYR A 68 5.17 -17.67 6.35
CA TYR A 68 4.90 -18.03 4.97
C TYR A 68 4.19 -19.38 4.87
N ASP A 69 4.63 -20.37 5.67
CA ASP A 69 3.99 -21.69 5.71
C ASP A 69 2.57 -21.58 6.26
N TRP A 70 2.34 -20.77 7.28
CA TRP A 70 0.99 -20.48 7.80
C TRP A 70 0.06 -19.88 6.73
N ILE A 71 0.53 -18.90 5.95
CA ILE A 71 -0.24 -18.34 4.82
C ILE A 71 -0.45 -19.40 3.73
N ARG A 72 0.54 -20.28 3.53
CA ARG A 72 0.48 -21.34 2.52
C ARG A 72 -0.49 -22.44 2.93
N ASP A 73 -0.66 -22.76 4.20
CA ASP A 73 -1.51 -23.88 4.61
C ASP A 73 -3.00 -23.52 4.64
N ASP A 74 -3.34 -22.23 4.67
CA ASP A 74 -4.72 -21.74 4.55
C ASP A 74 -5.04 -21.31 3.09
N PRO A 75 -5.85 -22.10 2.33
CA PRO A 75 -6.19 -21.78 0.95
C PRO A 75 -7.04 -20.51 0.80
N ASP A 76 -7.90 -20.20 1.77
CA ASP A 76 -8.79 -19.03 1.73
C ASP A 76 -8.02 -17.75 1.99
N LEU A 77 -7.12 -17.76 2.99
CA LEU A 77 -6.21 -16.66 3.25
C LEU A 77 -5.31 -16.40 2.03
N ARG A 78 -4.76 -17.46 1.42
CA ARG A 78 -3.93 -17.35 0.23
C ARG A 78 -4.68 -16.74 -0.96
N LEU A 79 -5.94 -17.13 -1.17
CA LEU A 79 -6.78 -16.54 -2.21
C LEU A 79 -7.02 -15.05 -1.96
N ARG A 80 -7.41 -14.67 -0.74
CA ARG A 80 -7.65 -13.27 -0.36
C ARG A 80 -6.38 -12.41 -0.53
N LEU A 81 -5.22 -12.94 -0.12
CA LEU A 81 -3.94 -12.27 -0.30
C LEU A 81 -3.60 -12.11 -1.79
N ARG A 82 -3.82 -13.12 -2.62
CA ARG A 82 -3.60 -13.00 -4.08
C ARG A 82 -4.50 -11.93 -4.70
N ILE A 83 -5.78 -11.87 -4.32
CA ILE A 83 -6.70 -10.81 -4.77
C ILE A 83 -6.17 -9.44 -4.36
N HIS A 84 -5.72 -9.28 -3.12
CA HIS A 84 -5.12 -8.03 -2.64
C HIS A 84 -3.88 -7.63 -3.47
N LEU A 85 -2.98 -8.58 -3.71
CA LEU A 85 -1.74 -8.34 -4.47
C LEU A 85 -2.00 -7.93 -5.93
N CYS A 86 -3.09 -8.38 -6.55
CA CYS A 86 -3.50 -7.93 -7.88
C CYS A 86 -3.76 -6.42 -7.96
N PHE A 87 -4.10 -5.78 -6.85
CA PHE A 87 -4.24 -4.32 -6.76
C PHE A 87 -2.99 -3.65 -6.20
N ALA A 88 -2.40 -4.25 -5.16
CA ALA A 88 -1.27 -3.67 -4.44
C ALA A 88 0.00 -3.60 -5.28
N ILE A 89 0.35 -4.66 -6.03
CA ILE A 89 1.57 -4.70 -6.84
C ILE A 89 1.52 -3.66 -7.96
N PRO A 90 0.46 -3.58 -8.81
CA PRO A 90 0.37 -2.54 -9.81
C PRO A 90 0.37 -1.13 -9.21
N SER A 91 -0.32 -0.92 -8.08
CA SER A 91 -0.29 0.36 -7.36
C SER A 91 1.14 0.75 -6.96
N ALA A 92 1.88 -0.20 -6.37
CA ALA A 92 3.24 0.03 -5.89
C ALA A 92 4.21 0.39 -7.01
N LEU A 93 4.12 -0.29 -8.15
CA LEU A 93 4.93 -0.01 -9.34
C LEU A 93 4.58 1.33 -9.99
N LEU A 94 3.34 1.79 -9.87
CA LEU A 94 2.90 3.05 -10.45
C LEU A 94 3.45 4.27 -9.68
N MET A 95 3.65 4.15 -8.36
CA MET A 95 4.12 5.25 -7.53
C MET A 95 5.47 5.86 -7.96
N PRO A 96 6.57 5.10 -8.23
CA PRO A 96 7.81 5.70 -8.69
C PRO A 96 7.66 6.40 -10.05
N VAL A 97 6.82 5.86 -10.94
CA VAL A 97 6.49 6.51 -12.23
C VAL A 97 5.73 7.82 -11.99
N MET A 98 4.79 7.83 -11.05
CA MET A 98 4.04 9.02 -10.67
C MET A 98 4.92 10.08 -10.00
N LEU A 99 5.86 9.66 -9.15
CA LEU A 99 6.84 10.55 -8.52
C LEU A 99 7.68 11.25 -9.60
N TYR A 100 8.22 10.50 -10.57
CA TYR A 100 8.98 11.08 -11.68
C TYR A 100 8.13 12.00 -12.57
N THR A 101 6.95 11.56 -12.98
CA THR A 101 6.07 12.32 -13.89
C THR A 101 5.45 13.56 -13.22
N GLY A 102 5.29 13.57 -11.89
CA GLY A 102 4.77 14.71 -11.13
C GLY A 102 5.62 15.97 -11.27
N TYR A 103 6.93 15.83 -11.45
CA TYR A 103 7.84 16.95 -11.64
C TYR A 103 7.93 17.45 -13.07
N ARG A 104 7.80 16.56 -14.08
CA ARG A 104 8.11 16.90 -15.48
C ARG A 104 6.95 16.82 -16.47
N ARG A 105 5.95 15.96 -16.23
CA ARG A 105 4.88 15.65 -17.21
C ARG A 105 3.49 15.64 -16.55
N LYS A 106 2.98 16.82 -16.18
CA LYS A 106 1.71 16.99 -15.46
C LYS A 106 0.47 16.39 -16.14
N ARG A 107 0.42 16.34 -17.48
CA ARG A 107 -0.70 15.67 -18.20
C ARG A 107 -0.69 14.16 -17.97
N VAL A 108 0.47 13.53 -18.13
CA VAL A 108 0.65 12.09 -17.89
C VAL A 108 0.40 11.76 -16.42
N HIS A 109 0.93 12.57 -15.51
CA HIS A 109 0.73 12.38 -14.07
C HIS A 109 -0.75 12.34 -13.69
N ARG A 110 -1.60 13.19 -14.27
CA ARG A 110 -3.06 13.18 -13.99
C ARG A 110 -3.74 11.89 -14.43
N VAL A 111 -3.37 11.34 -15.60
CA VAL A 111 -3.91 10.05 -16.07
C VAL A 111 -3.47 8.93 -15.13
N LEU A 112 -2.18 8.91 -14.79
CA LEU A 112 -1.63 7.93 -13.85
C LEU A 112 -2.27 8.04 -12.46
N ALA A 113 -2.58 9.25 -11.99
CA ALA A 113 -3.23 9.46 -10.71
C ALA A 113 -4.64 8.85 -10.65
N TRP A 114 -5.41 8.91 -11.74
CA TRP A 114 -6.71 8.25 -11.81
C TRP A 114 -6.58 6.73 -11.81
N ILE A 115 -5.65 6.18 -12.59
CA ILE A 115 -5.37 4.74 -12.59
C ILE A 115 -4.94 4.29 -11.19
N PHE A 116 -4.04 5.05 -10.57
CA PHE A 116 -3.58 4.81 -9.22
C PHE A 116 -4.71 4.84 -8.20
N ALA A 117 -5.62 5.81 -8.28
CA ALA A 117 -6.75 5.90 -7.35
C ALA A 117 -7.64 4.65 -7.40
N VAL A 118 -7.92 4.11 -8.60
CA VAL A 118 -8.70 2.87 -8.75
C VAL A 118 -7.96 1.67 -8.16
N LEU A 119 -6.67 1.51 -8.47
CA LEU A 119 -5.87 0.40 -7.95
C LEU A 119 -5.66 0.50 -6.44
N TRP A 120 -5.44 1.71 -5.92
CA TRP A 120 -5.29 1.96 -4.49
C TRP A 120 -6.58 1.69 -3.74
N LEU A 121 -7.74 2.07 -4.29
CA LEU A 121 -9.03 1.76 -3.70
C LEU A 121 -9.22 0.24 -3.57
N GLY A 122 -8.88 -0.53 -4.60
CA GLY A 122 -8.86 -1.99 -4.52
C GLY A 122 -7.91 -2.51 -3.44
N THR A 123 -6.70 -1.93 -3.34
CA THR A 123 -5.71 -2.25 -2.30
C THR A 123 -6.26 -1.99 -0.89
N ALA A 124 -6.89 -0.84 -0.67
CA ALA A 124 -7.46 -0.45 0.61
C ALA A 124 -8.63 -1.35 1.01
N ILE A 125 -9.57 -1.61 0.09
CA ILE A 125 -10.74 -2.45 0.36
C ILE A 125 -10.31 -3.87 0.71
N THR A 126 -9.50 -4.49 -0.15
CA THR A 126 -9.07 -5.88 0.02
C THR A 126 -8.11 -6.05 1.20
N GLY A 127 -7.26 -5.06 1.48
CA GLY A 127 -6.30 -5.12 2.59
C GLY A 127 -6.98 -4.93 3.94
N ILE A 128 -7.78 -3.87 4.11
CA ILE A 128 -8.39 -3.50 5.39
C ILE A 128 -9.53 -4.47 5.75
N PHE A 129 -10.42 -4.76 4.79
CA PHE A 129 -11.64 -5.53 5.04
C PHE A 129 -11.57 -6.99 4.57
N GLY A 130 -10.64 -7.33 3.66
CA GLY A 130 -10.60 -8.67 3.05
C GLY A 130 -9.74 -9.70 3.80
N LEU A 131 -8.67 -9.26 4.48
CA LEU A 131 -7.75 -10.17 5.18
C LEU A 131 -8.20 -10.46 6.62
N PRO A 132 -8.23 -11.72 7.09
CA PRO A 132 -8.52 -12.06 8.48
C PRO A 132 -7.34 -11.73 9.39
N HIS A 133 -7.58 -11.33 10.64
CA HIS A 133 -6.51 -10.95 11.60
C HIS A 133 -6.74 -11.56 12.98
N ASP A 134 -7.53 -12.62 13.03
CA ASP A 134 -8.12 -13.24 14.19
C ASP A 134 -7.55 -14.66 14.32
#